data_AF-A0A7L8EXY6-F1
#
_entry.id   AF-A0A7L8EXY6-F1
#
_cell.length_a   1.000
_cell.length_b   1.000
_cell.length_c   1.000
_cell.angle_alpha   90.00
_cell.angle_beta   90.00
_cell.angle_gamma   90.00
#
_symmetry.space_group_name_H-M   'P 1'
#
loop_
_entity.id
_entity.type
_entity.pdbx_description
1 polymer ?
#
loop_
_entity_poly.entity_id
_entity_poly.type
_entity_poly.pdbx_seq_one_letter_code
_entity_poly.pdbx_strand_id
1 'polypeptide(L)'
;MPYYNVLKQGYSSIGYKHTEETKKLLSELASNRTHSDKTKGLITRALTGENNPFYNKSHSIESKIRMIEANSAYSVYVYNSFKELLVIFPSVLTLAKLIKSNHPTLVNIIKEQTIFRGEWYLSNIPYNISDTPIIADWSSKECKELVLNMSNNSHIRKAVFVYDSNKKFLGKYEGVMDAQRALNISHSTIKIYAKVGGAYKGYIFSYERLMD
;
A
#
# COMPACT_ATOMS: atom_id res chain seq x y z
N MET A 1 -30.94 -63.50 -3.55
CA MET A 1 -29.63 -63.17 -4.17
C MET A 1 -29.50 -61.66 -4.25
N PRO A 2 -28.40 -61.05 -3.79
CA PRO A 2 -28.18 -59.62 -3.91
C PRO A 2 -28.03 -59.21 -5.38
N TYR A 3 -28.68 -58.12 -5.76
CA TYR A 3 -28.61 -57.54 -7.10
C TYR A 3 -27.44 -56.54 -7.14
N TYR A 4 -26.39 -56.87 -7.90
CA TYR A 4 -25.25 -55.98 -8.09
C TYR A 4 -25.45 -55.15 -9.36
N ASN A 5 -25.23 -53.84 -9.25
CA ASN A 5 -25.21 -52.93 -10.40
C ASN A 5 -23.87 -53.04 -11.14
N VAL A 6 -23.68 -54.17 -11.82
CA VAL A 6 -22.51 -54.45 -12.65
C VAL A 6 -22.90 -54.40 -14.12
N LEU A 7 -22.03 -53.83 -14.95
CA LEU A 7 -22.19 -53.86 -16.40
C LEU A 7 -22.11 -55.32 -16.88
N LYS A 8 -23.12 -55.74 -17.66
CA LYS A 8 -23.19 -57.11 -18.21
C LYS A 8 -22.19 -57.35 -19.35
N GLN A 9 -21.64 -56.28 -19.92
CA GLN A 9 -20.70 -56.31 -21.03
C GLN A 9 -19.62 -55.25 -20.81
N GLY A 10 -18.35 -55.62 -21.01
CA GLY A 10 -17.21 -54.71 -20.86
C GLY A 10 -17.02 -53.85 -22.10
N TYR A 11 -16.89 -52.53 -21.92
CA TYR A 11 -16.54 -51.59 -22.98
C TYR A 11 -15.10 -51.10 -22.80
N SER A 12 -14.46 -50.72 -23.90
CA SER A 12 -13.14 -50.08 -23.85
C SER A 12 -13.27 -48.64 -23.35
N SER A 13 -12.48 -48.27 -22.34
CA SER A 13 -12.39 -46.90 -21.84
C SER A 13 -11.43 -46.03 -22.66
N ILE A 14 -10.80 -46.58 -23.71
CA ILE A 14 -9.87 -45.85 -24.55
C ILE A 14 -10.62 -44.72 -25.27
N GLY A 15 -10.15 -43.48 -25.11
CA GLY A 15 -10.78 -42.29 -25.69
C GLY A 15 -11.98 -41.74 -24.92
N TYR A 16 -12.41 -42.39 -23.83
CA TYR A 16 -13.51 -41.89 -23.00
C TYR A 16 -13.12 -40.57 -22.32
N LYS A 17 -13.98 -39.55 -22.48
CA LYS A 17 -13.88 -38.27 -21.79
C LYS A 17 -15.06 -38.13 -20.84
N HIS A 18 -14.77 -37.85 -19.58
CA HIS A 18 -15.82 -37.57 -18.59
C HIS A 18 -16.67 -36.37 -19.02
N THR A 19 -17.96 -36.41 -18.66
CA THR A 19 -18.88 -35.27 -18.81
C THR A 19 -18.42 -34.10 -17.94
N GLU A 20 -18.79 -32.88 -18.33
CA GLU A 20 -18.46 -31.67 -17.56
C GLU A 20 -19.04 -31.73 -16.13
N GLU A 21 -20.24 -32.31 -15.97
CA GLU A 21 -20.85 -32.55 -14.66
C GLU A 21 -19.99 -33.47 -13.79
N THR A 22 -19.49 -34.57 -14.36
CA THR A 22 -18.62 -35.51 -13.64
C THR A 22 -17.28 -34.85 -13.29
N LYS A 23 -16.70 -34.05 -14.20
CA LYS A 23 -15.46 -33.29 -13.93
C LYS A 23 -15.66 -32.30 -12.79
N LYS A 24 -16.80 -31.61 -12.74
CA LYS A 24 -17.14 -30.67 -11.66
C LYS A 24 -17.27 -31.40 -10.33
N LEU A 25 -17.98 -32.54 -10.29
CA LEU A 25 -18.11 -33.36 -9.09
C LEU A 25 -16.74 -33.86 -8.58
N LEU A 26 -15.88 -34.35 -9.48
CA LEU A 26 -14.53 -34.79 -9.13
C LEU A 26 -13.66 -33.64 -8.60
N SER A 27 -13.81 -32.43 -9.17
CA SER A 27 -13.13 -31.22 -8.72
C SER A 27 -13.55 -30.82 -7.29
N GLU A 28 -14.86 -30.83 -7.00
CA GLU A 28 -15.42 -30.55 -5.67
C GLU A 28 -15.01 -31.61 -4.63
N LEU A 29 -14.89 -32.89 -5.03
CA LEU A 29 -14.36 -33.93 -4.16
C LEU A 29 -12.86 -33.80 -3.92
N ALA A 30 -12.12 -33.27 -4.89
CA ALA A 30 -10.68 -33.08 -4.79
C ALA A 30 -10.31 -31.86 -3.91
N SER A 31 -11.09 -30.78 -3.95
CA SER A 31 -10.84 -29.57 -3.15
C SER A 31 -10.88 -29.82 -1.63
N ASN A 32 -11.65 -30.81 -1.19
CA ASN A 32 -11.74 -31.22 0.21
C ASN A 32 -10.63 -32.19 0.65
N ARG A 33 -9.74 -32.61 -0.25
CA ARG A 33 -8.63 -33.49 0.11
C ARG A 33 -7.54 -32.69 0.80
N THR A 34 -7.25 -33.04 2.05
CA THR A 34 -6.09 -32.52 2.79
C THR A 34 -5.16 -33.66 3.13
N HIS A 35 -3.85 -33.45 2.95
CA HIS A 35 -2.87 -34.44 3.39
C HIS A 35 -2.81 -34.49 4.91
N SER A 36 -2.59 -35.68 5.47
CA SER A 36 -2.27 -35.83 6.89
C SER A 36 -0.95 -35.12 7.21
N ASP A 37 -0.76 -34.75 8.47
CA ASP A 37 0.44 -34.00 8.88
C ASP A 37 1.73 -34.80 8.68
N LYS A 38 1.67 -36.14 8.83
CA LYS A 38 2.79 -37.03 8.51
C LYS A 38 3.17 -36.93 7.03
N THR A 39 2.18 -36.95 6.13
CA THR A 39 2.43 -36.82 4.69
C THR A 39 2.91 -35.42 4.32
N LYS A 40 2.36 -34.36 4.90
CA LYS A 40 2.88 -32.99 4.73
C LYS A 40 4.35 -32.90 5.14
N GLY A 41 4.72 -33.49 6.29
CA GLY A 41 6.10 -33.52 6.76
C GLY A 41 7.06 -34.23 5.80
N LEU A 42 6.63 -35.35 5.19
CA LEU A 42 7.42 -36.04 4.15
C LEU A 42 7.59 -35.18 2.90
N ILE A 43 6.52 -34.51 2.44
CA ILE A 43 6.59 -33.60 1.28
C ILE A 43 7.53 -32.43 1.57
N THR A 44 7.43 -31.79 2.74
CA THR A 44 8.32 -30.68 3.12
C THR A 44 9.78 -31.12 3.12
N ARG A 45 10.10 -32.27 3.72
CA ARG A 45 11.48 -32.81 3.71
C ARG A 45 11.99 -33.08 2.29
N ALA A 46 11.14 -33.64 1.43
CA ALA A 46 11.48 -33.92 0.04
C ALA A 46 11.72 -32.64 -0.79
N LEU A 47 11.23 -31.47 -0.38
CA LEU A 47 11.37 -30.21 -1.12
C LEU A 47 12.32 -29.21 -0.43
N THR A 48 13.03 -29.62 0.61
CA THR A 48 13.96 -28.75 1.36
C THR A 48 15.40 -28.99 0.95
N GLY A 49 16.23 -27.95 1.04
CA GLY A 49 17.66 -28.03 0.73
C GLY A 49 17.90 -28.32 -0.74
N GLU A 50 18.77 -29.30 -1.02
CA GLU A 50 19.19 -29.66 -2.37
C GLU A 50 18.08 -30.24 -3.25
N ASN A 51 17.07 -30.86 -2.63
CA ASN A 51 15.94 -31.44 -3.35
C ASN A 51 14.90 -30.39 -3.80
N ASN A 52 15.02 -29.14 -3.35
CA ASN A 52 14.14 -28.07 -3.80
C ASN A 52 14.33 -27.86 -5.33
N PRO A 53 13.26 -27.86 -6.14
CA PRO A 53 13.36 -27.57 -7.58
C PRO A 53 14.02 -26.23 -7.93
N PHE A 54 14.10 -25.30 -6.96
CA PHE A 54 14.77 -24.00 -7.07
C PHE A 54 16.15 -23.94 -6.40
N TYR A 55 16.67 -25.05 -5.87
CA TYR A 55 18.01 -25.08 -5.29
C TYR A 55 19.06 -24.68 -6.34
N ASN A 56 20.01 -23.84 -5.93
CA ASN A 56 21.03 -23.21 -6.79
C ASN A 56 20.50 -22.44 -8.01
N LYS A 57 19.18 -22.18 -8.10
CA LYS A 57 18.62 -21.30 -9.13
C LYS A 57 18.56 -19.87 -8.62
N SER A 58 18.95 -18.93 -9.46
CA SER A 58 18.82 -17.49 -9.18
C SER A 58 17.62 -16.91 -9.93
N HIS A 59 16.94 -15.95 -9.31
CA HIS A 59 15.89 -15.19 -9.99
C HIS A 59 16.47 -14.32 -11.11
N SER A 60 15.71 -14.19 -12.21
CA SER A 60 16.00 -13.22 -13.27
C SER A 60 15.94 -11.79 -12.75
N ILE A 61 16.59 -10.86 -13.45
CA ILE A 61 16.57 -9.43 -13.11
C ILE A 61 15.12 -8.92 -13.06
N GLU A 62 14.30 -9.25 -14.06
CA GLU A 62 12.88 -8.90 -14.11
C GLU A 62 12.10 -9.43 -12.88
N SER A 63 12.38 -10.66 -12.45
CA SER A 63 11.74 -11.23 -11.25
C SER A 63 12.18 -10.53 -9.98
N LYS A 64 13.46 -10.16 -9.87
CA LYS A 64 13.98 -9.35 -8.76
C LYS A 64 13.33 -7.96 -8.74
N ILE A 65 13.15 -7.32 -9.90
CA ILE A 65 12.45 -6.02 -10.01
C ILE A 65 11.01 -6.17 -9.51
N ARG A 66 10.26 -7.16 -9.98
CA ARG A 66 8.89 -7.44 -9.48
C ARG A 66 8.85 -7.66 -7.96
N MET A 67 9.85 -8.33 -7.40
CA MET A 67 9.96 -8.51 -5.95
C MET A 67 10.25 -7.20 -5.21
N ILE A 68 11.13 -6.34 -5.74
CA ILE A 68 11.43 -5.03 -5.17
C ILE A 68 10.19 -4.13 -5.22
N GLU A 69 9.46 -4.13 -6.34
CA GLU A 69 8.17 -3.43 -6.50
C GLU A 69 7.13 -3.93 -5.50
N ALA A 70 6.92 -5.25 -5.42
CA ALA A 70 5.95 -5.86 -4.52
C ALA A 70 6.28 -5.58 -3.04
N ASN A 71 7.56 -5.65 -2.67
CA ASN A 71 8.01 -5.36 -1.31
C ASN A 71 8.23 -3.87 -1.05
N SER A 72 8.11 -3.02 -2.07
CA SER A 72 8.43 -1.59 -2.03
C SER A 72 9.77 -1.31 -1.33
N ALA A 73 10.78 -2.09 -1.69
CA ALA A 73 12.13 -2.03 -1.11
C ALA A 73 12.97 -0.86 -1.66
N TYR A 74 12.34 0.07 -2.39
CA TYR A 74 12.94 1.32 -2.84
C TYR A 74 13.08 2.30 -1.68
N SER A 75 14.14 3.11 -1.72
CA SER A 75 14.30 4.23 -0.82
C SER A 75 13.10 5.18 -0.88
N VAL A 76 12.75 5.77 0.25
CA VAL A 76 11.65 6.72 0.37
C VAL A 76 12.19 8.07 0.76
N TYR A 77 11.96 9.04 -0.10
CA TYR A 77 12.26 10.44 0.11
C TYR A 77 11.08 11.09 0.83
N VAL A 78 11.36 11.67 2.00
CA VAL A 78 10.37 12.38 2.81
C VAL A 78 10.61 13.87 2.67
N TYR A 79 9.57 14.58 2.29
CA TYR A 79 9.59 16.03 2.15
C TYR A 79 8.64 16.70 3.12
N ASN A 80 8.88 17.97 3.41
CA ASN A 80 7.91 18.81 4.11
C ASN A 80 6.79 19.29 3.17
N SER A 81 5.89 20.13 3.68
CA SER A 81 4.76 20.66 2.92
C SER A 81 5.16 21.57 1.76
N PHE A 82 6.40 22.06 1.74
CA PHE A 82 6.96 22.92 0.69
C PHE A 82 7.86 22.15 -0.28
N LYS A 83 7.90 20.82 -0.18
CA LYS A 83 8.73 19.92 -1.00
C LYS A 83 10.24 20.07 -0.75
N GLU A 84 10.65 20.54 0.42
CA GLU A 84 12.05 20.50 0.85
C GLU A 84 12.36 19.11 1.42
N LEU A 85 13.51 18.53 1.00
CA LEU A 85 13.90 17.17 1.38
C LEU A 85 14.32 17.10 2.85
N LEU A 86 13.53 16.37 3.65
CA LEU A 86 13.81 16.19 5.08
C LEU A 86 14.79 15.05 5.33
N VAL A 87 14.44 13.84 4.89
CA VAL A 87 15.18 12.61 5.20
C VAL A 87 14.90 11.54 4.17
N ILE A 88 15.82 10.59 4.03
CA ILE A 88 15.67 9.42 3.15
C ILE A 88 15.65 8.15 4.01
N PHE A 89 14.58 7.37 3.88
CA PHE A 89 14.46 6.05 4.49
C PHE A 89 14.87 4.96 3.49
N PRO A 90 15.41 3.82 3.98
CA PRO A 90 15.82 2.73 3.10
C PRO A 90 14.65 2.01 2.42
N SER A 91 13.45 2.02 3.02
CA SER A 91 12.25 1.43 2.40
C SER A 91 10.94 1.95 2.98
N VAL A 92 9.85 1.79 2.23
CA VAL A 92 8.48 2.10 2.69
C VAL A 92 8.13 1.28 3.92
N LEU A 93 8.54 0.01 3.96
CA LEU A 93 8.32 -0.87 5.09
C LEU A 93 9.03 -0.40 6.36
N THR A 94 10.25 0.13 6.23
CA THR A 94 11.00 0.68 7.37
C THR A 94 10.27 1.88 7.95
N LEU A 95 9.88 2.84 7.09
CA LEU A 95 9.09 4.00 7.51
C LEU A 95 7.77 3.56 8.15
N ALA A 96 7.02 2.66 7.51
CA ALA A 96 5.72 2.17 7.99
C ALA A 96 5.81 1.59 9.41
N LYS A 97 6.83 0.77 9.70
CA LYS A 97 7.06 0.19 11.02
C LYS A 97 7.36 1.26 12.07
N LEU A 98 8.17 2.26 11.73
CA LEU A 98 8.56 3.34 12.64
C LEU A 98 7.35 4.20 13.05
N ILE A 99 6.52 4.62 12.08
CA ILE A 99 5.35 5.48 12.32
C ILE A 99 4.06 4.71 12.64
N LYS A 100 4.16 3.38 12.78
CA LYS A 100 3.05 2.44 13.00
C LYS A 100 1.89 2.64 12.00
N SER A 101 2.23 2.82 10.73
CA SER A 101 1.25 3.01 9.65
C SER A 101 1.11 1.76 8.80
N ASN A 102 -0.02 1.64 8.10
CA ASN A 102 -0.26 0.53 7.18
C ASN A 102 0.58 0.71 5.90
N HIS A 103 1.39 -0.29 5.57
CA HIS A 103 2.30 -0.25 4.42
C HIS A 103 1.57 0.02 3.08
N PRO A 104 0.53 -0.75 2.69
CA PRO A 104 -0.31 -0.45 1.53
C PRO A 104 -0.80 1.00 1.43
N THR A 105 -1.15 1.63 2.57
CA THR A 105 -1.62 3.02 2.58
C THR A 105 -0.51 3.97 2.18
N LEU A 106 0.71 3.79 2.69
CA LEU A 106 1.87 4.61 2.29
C LEU A 106 2.20 4.42 0.81
N VAL A 107 2.14 3.19 0.30
CA VAL A 107 2.37 2.90 -1.12
C VAL A 107 1.36 3.65 -2.00
N ASN A 108 0.07 3.66 -1.62
CA ASN A 108 -0.95 4.40 -2.36
C ASN A 108 -0.70 5.91 -2.30
N ILE A 109 -0.30 6.45 -1.15
CA ILE A 109 0.02 7.89 -1.02
C ILE A 109 1.20 8.27 -1.92
N ILE A 110 2.26 7.45 -1.98
CA ILE A 110 3.41 7.66 -2.87
C ILE A 110 2.96 7.63 -4.33
N LYS A 111 2.08 6.69 -4.71
CA LYS A 111 1.55 6.61 -6.09
C LYS A 111 0.68 7.81 -6.46
N GLU A 112 -0.18 8.25 -5.53
CA GLU A 112 -1.08 9.38 -5.73
C GLU A 112 -0.38 10.74 -5.57
N GLN A 113 0.85 10.77 -5.04
CA GLN A 113 1.61 11.98 -4.73
C GLN A 113 0.84 12.97 -3.83
N THR A 114 0.05 12.43 -2.89
CA THR A 114 -0.77 13.24 -1.98
C THR A 114 -0.05 13.55 -0.67
N ILE A 115 -0.47 14.61 0.02
CA ILE A 115 0.06 14.95 1.34
C ILE A 115 -0.35 13.89 2.37
N PHE A 116 0.66 13.30 3.00
CA PHE A 116 0.53 12.41 4.14
C PHE A 116 0.37 13.18 5.44
N ARG A 117 -0.65 12.82 6.24
CA ARG A 117 -0.92 13.37 7.58
C ARG A 117 -0.96 14.90 7.64
N GLY A 118 -1.27 15.54 6.51
CA GLY A 118 -1.42 16.98 6.39
C GLY A 118 -0.13 17.78 6.35
N GLU A 119 1.06 17.17 6.29
CA GLU A 119 2.33 17.92 6.27
C GLU A 119 3.43 17.34 5.38
N TRP A 120 3.43 16.04 5.08
CA TRP A 120 4.59 15.41 4.44
C TRP A 120 4.26 14.87 3.06
N TYR A 121 5.16 15.05 2.10
CA TYR A 121 5.12 14.31 0.84
C TYR A 121 6.08 13.12 0.92
N LEU A 122 5.66 12.01 0.32
CA LEU A 122 6.45 10.78 0.24
C LEU A 122 6.66 10.44 -1.23
N SER A 123 7.89 10.20 -1.63
CA SER A 123 8.23 9.78 -2.99
C SER A 123 9.25 8.65 -2.99
N ASN A 124 9.23 7.83 -4.03
CA ASN A 124 10.28 6.85 -4.32
C ASN A 124 11.34 7.38 -5.31
N ILE A 125 11.10 8.56 -5.89
CA ILE A 125 11.99 9.24 -6.84
C ILE A 125 12.25 10.66 -6.30
N PRO A 126 13.50 11.14 -6.30
CA PRO A 126 13.78 12.49 -5.84
C PRO A 126 13.15 13.53 -6.78
N TYR A 127 12.56 14.60 -6.23
CA TYR A 127 12.10 15.74 -7.04
C TYR A 127 13.26 16.47 -7.72
N ASN A 128 14.40 16.61 -7.02
CA ASN A 128 15.64 17.12 -7.57
C ASN A 128 16.83 16.29 -7.06
N ILE A 129 17.74 15.95 -7.97
CA ILE A 129 18.88 15.07 -7.73
C ILE A 129 19.96 15.76 -6.89
N SER A 130 20.05 17.09 -6.96
CA SER A 130 21.05 17.85 -6.19
C SER A 130 20.61 18.21 -4.78
N ASP A 131 19.37 17.89 -4.39
CA ASP A 131 18.86 18.21 -3.07
C ASP A 131 19.58 17.38 -2.00
N THR A 132 19.99 18.05 -0.93
CA THR A 132 20.57 17.39 0.23
C THR A 132 19.53 17.31 1.35
N PRO A 133 19.39 16.14 2.01
CA PRO A 133 18.42 16.01 3.09
C PRO A 133 18.86 16.84 4.29
N ILE A 134 17.91 17.55 4.90
CA ILE A 134 18.16 18.32 6.14
C ILE A 134 18.63 17.39 7.26
N ILE A 135 18.09 16.19 7.33
CA ILE A 135 18.47 15.14 8.27
C ILE A 135 19.26 14.09 7.49
N ALA A 136 20.58 14.08 7.68
CA ALA A 136 21.49 13.19 6.93
C ALA A 136 21.30 11.70 7.25
N ASP A 137 20.93 11.37 8.50
CA ASP A 137 20.76 9.99 8.94
C ASP A 137 19.35 9.74 9.51
N TRP A 138 18.69 8.70 9.00
CA TRP A 138 17.38 8.26 9.45
C TRP A 138 17.41 7.61 10.85
N SER A 139 18.60 7.27 11.37
CA SER A 139 18.79 6.74 12.73
C SER A 139 19.03 7.82 13.80
N SER A 140 19.23 9.06 13.35
CA SER A 140 19.51 10.24 14.18
C SER A 140 18.38 10.59 15.17
N LYS A 141 18.67 11.45 16.13
CA LYS A 141 17.68 11.90 17.12
C LYS A 141 16.62 12.79 16.47
N GLU A 142 17.05 13.65 15.56
CA GLU A 142 16.23 14.56 14.76
C GLU A 142 15.20 13.76 13.93
N CYS A 143 15.63 12.63 13.35
CA CYS A 143 14.71 11.73 12.65
C CYS A 143 13.68 11.09 13.58
N LYS A 144 14.08 10.70 14.81
CA LYS A 144 13.15 10.15 15.80
C LYS A 144 12.09 11.17 16.21
N GLU A 145 12.46 12.44 16.35
CA GLU A 145 11.53 13.54 16.62
C GLU A 145 10.55 13.73 15.45
N LEU A 146 11.04 13.68 14.20
CA LEU A 146 10.19 13.70 13.01
C LEU A 146 9.19 12.53 12.97
N VAL A 147 9.65 11.30 13.24
CA VAL A 147 8.82 10.09 13.29
C VAL A 147 7.76 10.18 14.40
N LEU A 148 8.12 10.76 15.55
CA LEU A 148 7.18 11.01 16.64
C LEU A 148 6.12 12.03 16.23
N ASN A 149 6.51 13.14 15.61
CA ASN A 149 5.58 14.14 15.08
C ASN A 149 4.62 13.51 14.06
N MET A 150 5.16 12.74 13.10
CA MET A 150 4.33 11.98 12.17
C MET A 150 3.32 11.10 12.91
N SER A 151 3.77 10.33 13.91
CA SER A 151 2.92 9.43 14.70
C SER A 151 1.80 10.15 15.44
N ASN A 152 2.09 11.34 15.98
CA ASN A 152 1.10 12.18 16.65
C ASN A 152 0.03 12.69 15.69
N ASN A 153 0.37 12.92 14.42
CA ASN A 153 -0.59 13.33 13.37
C ASN A 153 -1.34 12.15 12.72
N SER A 154 -1.37 10.97 13.36
CA SER A 154 -2.00 9.77 12.80
C SER A 154 -3.52 9.85 12.61
N HIS A 155 -4.20 10.71 13.38
CA HIS A 155 -5.62 11.00 13.23
C HIS A 155 -5.93 11.85 11.98
N ILE A 156 -4.94 12.59 11.47
CA ILE A 156 -5.10 13.46 10.32
C ILE A 156 -5.05 12.62 9.04
N ARG A 157 -6.22 12.34 8.47
CA ARG A 157 -6.30 11.64 7.18
C ARG A 157 -6.07 12.58 6.00
N LYS A 158 -6.68 13.77 6.03
CA LYS A 158 -6.60 14.76 4.96
C LYS A 158 -6.84 16.16 5.50
N ALA A 159 -5.75 16.88 5.77
CA ALA A 159 -5.81 18.26 6.22
C ALA A 159 -6.35 19.19 5.13
N VAL A 160 -6.88 20.33 5.56
CA VAL A 160 -7.35 21.40 4.66
C VAL A 160 -6.59 22.67 5.01
N PHE A 161 -5.95 23.24 4.00
CA PHE A 161 -5.29 24.54 4.09
C PHE A 161 -6.27 25.61 3.60
N VAL A 162 -6.38 26.69 4.36
CA VAL A 162 -7.29 27.80 4.08
C VAL A 162 -6.48 29.07 3.90
N TYR A 163 -6.82 29.81 2.86
CA TYR A 163 -6.19 31.07 2.49
C TYR A 163 -7.28 32.14 2.30
N ASP A 164 -6.89 33.41 2.33
CA ASP A 164 -7.77 34.51 1.95
C ASP A 164 -7.92 34.61 0.42
N SER A 165 -8.74 35.55 -0.06
CA SER A 165 -8.91 35.85 -1.49
C SER A 165 -7.61 36.25 -2.20
N ASN A 166 -6.59 36.72 -1.46
CA ASN A 166 -5.28 37.13 -1.97
C ASN A 166 -4.25 35.99 -1.86
N LYS A 167 -4.68 34.76 -1.55
CA LYS A 167 -3.83 33.58 -1.29
C LYS A 167 -2.92 33.69 -0.06
N LYS A 168 -3.15 34.64 0.84
CA LYS A 168 -2.45 34.68 2.13
C LYS A 168 -2.90 33.52 3.00
N PHE A 169 -1.95 32.75 3.51
CA PHE A 169 -2.23 31.63 4.40
C PHE A 169 -2.93 32.08 5.69
N LEU A 170 -4.09 31.49 5.98
CA LEU A 170 -4.88 31.77 7.19
C LEU A 170 -4.71 30.67 8.23
N GLY A 171 -4.65 29.41 7.81
CA GLY A 171 -4.49 28.31 8.74
C GLY A 171 -4.60 26.92 8.12
N LYS A 172 -4.12 25.93 8.89
CA LYS A 172 -4.24 24.50 8.60
C LYS A 172 -5.27 23.89 9.55
N TYR A 173 -6.23 23.16 8.99
CA TYR A 173 -7.22 22.39 9.75
C TYR A 173 -6.99 20.90 9.56
N GLU A 174 -7.24 20.10 10.61
CA GLU A 174 -7.00 18.65 10.59
C GLU A 174 -7.91 17.91 9.59
N GLY A 175 -9.04 18.52 9.22
CA GLY A 175 -9.91 18.05 8.16
C GLY A 175 -11.07 18.99 7.86
N VAL A 176 -11.91 18.60 6.90
CA VAL A 176 -13.05 19.42 6.44
C VAL A 176 -14.07 19.72 7.54
N MET A 177 -14.25 18.81 8.50
CA MET A 177 -15.18 19.01 9.62
C MET A 177 -14.64 20.05 10.62
N ASP A 178 -13.33 20.08 10.78
CA ASP A 178 -12.66 21.05 11.63
C ASP A 178 -12.76 22.46 11.01
N ALA A 179 -12.48 22.57 9.72
CA ALA A 179 -12.68 23.80 8.96
C ALA A 179 -14.16 24.26 8.94
N GLN A 180 -15.12 23.33 8.88
CA GLN A 180 -16.55 23.67 8.98
C GLN A 180 -16.88 24.35 10.30
N ARG A 181 -16.38 23.82 11.43
CA ARG A 181 -16.62 24.41 12.76
C ARG A 181 -16.03 25.81 12.88
N ALA A 182 -14.84 26.02 12.32
CA ALA A 182 -14.15 27.31 12.39
C ALA A 182 -14.77 28.38 11.49
N LEU A 183 -15.19 28.01 10.27
CA LEU A 183 -15.62 28.97 9.24
C LEU A 183 -17.15 29.04 9.07
N ASN A 184 -17.90 28.17 9.73
CA ASN A 184 -19.35 28.00 9.57
C ASN A 184 -19.77 27.82 8.09
N ILE A 185 -18.99 27.03 7.35
CA ILE A 185 -19.24 26.66 5.94
C ILE A 185 -19.43 25.15 5.89
N SER A 186 -20.45 24.67 5.16
CA SER A 186 -20.71 23.24 5.00
C SER A 186 -19.45 22.47 4.57
N HIS A 187 -19.16 21.35 5.25
CA HIS A 187 -18.05 20.46 4.92
C HIS A 187 -18.13 19.95 3.47
N SER A 188 -19.33 19.79 2.90
CA SER A 188 -19.53 19.37 1.51
C SER A 188 -19.00 20.42 0.54
N THR A 189 -19.29 21.69 0.82
CA THR A 189 -18.78 22.84 0.08
C THR A 189 -17.26 22.90 0.19
N ILE A 190 -16.71 22.89 1.42
CA ILE A 190 -15.25 22.90 1.64
C ILE A 190 -14.57 21.78 0.85
N LYS A 191 -15.13 20.56 0.89
CA LYS A 191 -14.58 19.39 0.21
C LYS A 191 -14.49 19.57 -1.31
N ILE A 192 -15.53 20.15 -1.93
CA ILE A 192 -15.59 20.42 -3.37
C ILE A 192 -14.55 21.48 -3.74
N TYR A 193 -14.55 22.61 -3.06
CA TYR A 193 -13.64 23.72 -3.36
C TYR A 193 -12.17 23.36 -3.09
N ALA A 194 -11.90 22.60 -2.03
CA ALA A 194 -10.54 22.09 -1.73
C ALA A 194 -9.98 21.15 -2.81
N LYS A 195 -10.84 20.43 -3.53
CA LYS A 195 -10.42 19.54 -4.62
C LYS A 195 -10.00 20.33 -5.87
N VAL A 196 -10.66 21.46 -6.13
CA VAL A 196 -10.41 22.29 -7.32
C VAL A 196 -9.48 23.48 -7.03
N GLY A 197 -9.08 23.69 -5.76
CA GLY A 197 -8.33 24.89 -5.36
C GLY A 197 -9.15 26.18 -5.49
N GLY A 198 -10.47 26.09 -5.35
CA GLY A 198 -11.39 27.19 -5.65
C GLY A 198 -11.69 28.08 -4.45
N ALA A 199 -12.22 29.27 -4.76
CA ALA A 199 -12.64 30.24 -3.76
C ALA A 199 -14.14 30.14 -3.43
N TYR A 200 -14.49 30.26 -2.15
CA TYR A 200 -15.87 30.37 -1.67
C TYR A 200 -15.94 31.29 -0.45
N LYS A 201 -16.86 32.28 -0.49
CA LYS A 201 -17.04 33.29 0.57
C LYS A 201 -15.74 33.99 1.00
N GLY A 202 -14.86 34.29 0.05
CA GLY A 202 -13.59 34.98 0.32
C GLY A 202 -12.48 34.08 0.89
N TYR A 203 -12.69 32.76 0.94
CA TYR A 203 -11.69 31.78 1.35
C TYR A 203 -11.31 30.89 0.18
N ILE A 204 -10.02 30.59 0.04
CA ILE A 204 -9.52 29.56 -0.87
C ILE A 204 -9.22 28.33 -0.04
N PHE A 205 -9.72 27.18 -0.51
CA PHE A 205 -9.49 25.89 0.14
C PHE A 205 -8.56 25.05 -0.72
N SER A 206 -7.60 24.37 -0.09
CA SER A 206 -6.70 23.44 -0.78
C SER A 206 -6.36 22.25 0.12
N TYR A 207 -6.18 21.08 -0.50
CA TYR A 207 -5.58 19.93 0.18
C TYR A 207 -4.06 19.95 0.17
N GLU A 208 -3.48 20.84 -0.64
CA GLU A 208 -2.06 21.05 -0.77
C GLU A 208 -1.66 22.42 -0.23
N ARG A 209 -0.43 22.52 0.26
CA ARG A 209 0.11 23.81 0.65
C ARG A 209 0.48 24.60 -0.62
N LEU A 210 -0.10 25.77 -0.77
CA LEU A 210 0.22 26.66 -1.88
C LEU A 210 1.54 27.36 -1.54
N MET A 211 2.40 27.50 -2.55
CA MET A 211 3.57 28.38 -2.45
C MET A 211 3.03 29.82 -2.39
N ASP A 212 3.51 30.57 -1.41
CA ASP A 212 3.28 32.02 -1.31
C ASP A 212 4.09 32.77 -2.38
#